data_AF-K4BRC2-F1
#
_entry.id   AF-K4BRC2-F1
#
_cell.length_a   1.000
_cell.length_b   1.000
_cell.length_c   1.000
_cell.angle_alpha   90.00
_cell.angle_beta   90.00
_cell.angle_gamma   90.00
#
_symmetry.space_group_name_H-M   'P 1'
#
loop_
_entity.id
_entity.type
_entity.pdbx_description
1 polymer ?
#
loop_
_entity_poly.entity_id
_entity_poly.type
_entity_poly.pdbx_seq_one_letter_code
_entity_poly.pdbx_strand_id
1 'polypeptide(L)' 'MSPQTEPKASIGFKDTDILVAFRVTPQPGVPPEKAGATVAAESYIGTWTSVWTDGLTSLDRYKG' A
#
# COMPACT_ATOMS: atom_id res chain seq x y z
N MET A 1 -1.41 31.70 -13.43
CA MET A 1 -1.65 30.36 -12.85
C MET A 1 -0.30 29.70 -12.68
N SER A 2 0.23 29.70 -11.45
CA SER A 2 1.47 28.99 -11.16
C SER A 2 1.23 27.48 -11.33
N PRO A 3 2.18 26.72 -11.90
CA PRO A 3 2.10 25.28 -11.85
C PRO A 3 2.16 24.88 -10.37
N GLN A 4 1.08 24.33 -9.84
CA GLN A 4 1.11 23.63 -8.57
C GLN A 4 2.13 22.50 -8.74
N THR A 5 3.25 22.62 -8.03
CA THR A 5 4.23 21.55 -7.94
C THR A 5 3.53 20.40 -7.22
N GLU A 6 3.18 19.33 -7.94
CA GLU A 6 2.72 18.10 -7.31
C GLU A 6 3.76 17.70 -6.26
N PRO A 7 3.38 17.57 -4.97
CA PRO A 7 4.31 17.06 -3.99
C PRO A 7 4.55 15.61 -4.36
N LYS A 8 5.73 15.33 -4.92
CA LYS A 8 6.29 13.99 -5.08
C LYS A 8 5.93 13.21 -3.81
N ALA A 9 5.07 12.21 -3.94
CA ALA A 9 4.60 11.42 -2.82
C ALA A 9 5.80 11.09 -1.93
N SER A 10 5.73 11.45 -0.65
CA SER A 10 6.84 11.23 0.29
C SER A 10 6.98 9.72 0.46
N ILE A 11 7.86 9.11 -0.34
CA ILE A 11 8.25 7.71 -0.23
C ILE A 11 9.20 7.65 0.98
N GLY A 12 8.64 7.59 2.18
CA GLY A 12 9.37 7.54 3.45
C GLY A 12 8.41 7.38 4.63
N PHE A 13 8.86 6.69 5.67
CA PHE A 13 8.10 6.52 6.91
C PHE A 13 7.91 7.86 7.64
N LYS A 14 6.73 8.07 8.19
CA LYS A 14 6.39 9.21 9.05
C LYS A 14 6.34 8.76 10.50
N ASP A 15 6.58 9.70 11.42
CA ASP A 15 6.52 9.45 12.87
C ASP A 15 5.11 9.00 13.34
N THR A 16 4.08 9.31 12.55
CA THR A 16 2.69 8.95 12.84
C THR A 16 2.27 7.61 12.23
N ASP A 17 3.13 6.95 11.46
CA ASP A 17 2.79 5.69 10.81
C ASP A 17 2.83 4.53 11.81
N ILE A 18 1.93 3.56 11.64
CA ILE A 18 1.93 2.33 12.45
C ILE A 18 2.78 1.29 11.71
N LEU A 19 3.92 0.93 12.28
CA LEU A 19 4.82 -0.09 11.71
C LEU A 19 4.51 -1.47 12.29
N VAL A 20 4.36 -2.47 11.42
CA VAL A 20 4.12 -3.86 11.81
C VAL A 20 5.13 -4.77 11.14
N ALA A 21 5.79 -5.63 11.92
CA ALA A 21 6.72 -6.62 11.40
C ALA A 21 6.06 -8.00 11.38
N PHE A 22 5.94 -8.59 10.18
CA PHE A 22 5.38 -9.93 10.00
C PHE A 22 6.47 -10.94 9.71
N ARG A 23 6.40 -12.10 10.37
CA ARG A 23 7.11 -13.30 9.93
C ARG A 23 6.19 -14.07 8.99
N VAL A 24 6.43 -13.93 7.68
CA VAL A 24 5.64 -14.61 6.65
C VAL A 24 6.40 -15.85 6.16
N THR A 25 5.70 -16.97 6.03
CA THR A 25 6.21 -18.17 5.34
C THR A 25 5.33 -18.39 4.10
N PRO A 26 5.78 -17.97 2.91
CA PRO A 26 4.99 -18.13 1.69
C PRO A 26 4.80 -19.61 1.33
N GLN A 27 3.72 -19.90 0.60
CA GLN A 27 3.54 -21.22 -0.01
C GLN A 27 4.64 -21.48 -1.06
N PRO A 28 5.00 -22.75 -1.34
CA PRO A 28 5.94 -23.09 -2.39
C PRO A 28 5.53 -22.47 -3.74
N GLY A 29 6.47 -21.83 -4.43
CA GLY A 29 6.22 -21.16 -5.71
C GLY A 29 5.65 -19.73 -5.61
N VAL A 30 5.37 -19.22 -4.40
CA VAL A 30 4.98 -17.82 -4.19
C VAL A 30 6.21 -16.99 -3.80
N PRO A 31 6.57 -15.94 -4.56
CA PRO A 31 7.66 -15.04 -4.19
C PRO A 31 7.39 -14.33 -2.85
N PRO A 32 8.40 -14.18 -1.98
CA PRO A 32 8.25 -13.47 -0.70
C PRO A 32 7.72 -12.03 -0.85
N GLU A 33 8.12 -11.32 -1.90
CA GLU A 33 7.69 -9.94 -2.17
C GLU A 33 6.20 -9.88 -2.49
N LYS A 34 5.68 -10.86 -3.24
CA LYS A 34 4.25 -10.98 -3.54
C LYS A 34 3.47 -11.26 -2.26
N ALA A 35 3.96 -12.17 -1.42
CA ALA A 35 3.33 -12.46 -0.13
C ALA A 35 3.31 -11.22 0.78
N GLY A 36 4.41 -10.46 0.85
CA GLY A 36 4.48 -9.21 1.62
C GLY A 36 3.53 -8.13 1.09
N ALA A 37 3.47 -7.93 -0.22
CA ALA A 37 2.56 -6.97 -0.84
C ALA A 37 1.08 -7.34 -0.60
N THR A 38 0.73 -8.63 -0.64
CA THR A 38 -0.62 -9.10 -0.30
C THR A 38 -0.96 -8.83 1.16
N VAL A 39 -0.04 -9.11 2.10
CA VAL A 39 -0.24 -8.79 3.52
C VAL A 39 -0.46 -7.29 3.74
N ALA A 40 0.33 -6.42 3.09
CA ALA A 40 0.16 -4.97 3.18
C ALA A 40 -1.18 -4.50 2.60
N ALA A 41 -1.58 -5.04 1.45
CA ALA A 41 -2.83 -4.65 0.79
C ALA A 41 -4.07 -5.13 1.57
N GLU A 42 -4.17 -6.43 1.86
CA GLU A 42 -5.37 -7.05 2.44
C GLU A 42 -5.57 -6.72 3.92
N SER A 43 -4.54 -6.27 4.62
CA SER A 43 -4.66 -5.84 6.02
C SER A 43 -5.29 -4.45 6.20
N TYR A 44 -5.54 -3.71 5.11
CA TYR A 44 -6.10 -2.36 5.19
C TYR A 44 -7.23 -2.09 4.18
N ILE A 45 -6.94 -2.02 2.87
CA ILE A 45 -7.93 -1.59 1.84
C ILE A 45 -7.95 -2.45 0.57
N GLY A 46 -6.98 -3.33 0.37
CA GLY A 46 -6.84 -4.13 -0.85
C GLY A 46 -7.76 -5.36 -0.87
N THR A 47 -8.14 -5.78 -2.07
CA THR A 47 -8.90 -7.02 -2.34
C THR A 47 -8.32 -7.74 -3.56
N TRP A 48 -8.78 -8.96 -3.83
CA TRP A 48 -8.24 -9.88 -4.85
C TRP A 48 -8.44 -9.39 -6.30
N THR A 49 -9.26 -8.35 -6.53
CA THR A 49 -9.38 -7.65 -7.81
C THR A 49 -9.35 -6.14 -7.62
N SER A 50 -9.08 -5.41 -8.71
CA SER A 50 -9.36 -3.98 -8.73
C SER A 50 -10.86 -3.73 -8.53
N VAL A 51 -11.19 -2.67 -7.80
CA VAL A 51 -12.55 -2.19 -7.62
C VAL A 51 -12.63 -0.72 -8.03
N TRP A 52 -13.67 -0.35 -8.76
CA TRP A 52 -13.79 1.02 -9.30
C TRP A 52 -13.93 2.09 -8.20
N THR A 53 -14.40 1.69 -7.02
CA THR A 53 -14.56 2.57 -5.85
C THR A 53 -13.24 3.10 -5.32
N ASP A 54 -12.12 2.49 -5.69
CA ASP A 54 -10.78 3.01 -5.42
C ASP A 54 -10.62 4.45 -5.92
N GLY A 55 -11.24 4.79 -7.06
CA GLY A 55 -11.22 6.14 -7.64
C GLY A 55 -12.04 7.18 -6.87
N LEU A 56 -12.81 6.79 -5.85
CA LEU A 56 -13.60 7.70 -5.00
C LEU A 56 -12.80 8.21 -3.80
N THR A 57 -11.60 7.68 -3.54
CA THR A 57 -10.77 8.03 -2.39
C THR A 57 -9.31 8.25 -2.78
N SER A 58 -8.52 8.87 -1.91
CA SER A 58 -7.09 9.08 -2.14
C SER A 58 -6.31 7.82 -1.75
N LEU A 59 -6.16 6.88 -2.69
CA LEU A 59 -5.42 5.63 -2.43
C LEU A 59 -3.98 5.86 -1.95
N ASP A 60 -3.29 6.87 -2.46
CA ASP A 60 -1.91 7.16 -2.05
C ASP A 60 -1.76 7.55 -0.58
N ARG A 61 -2.85 8.03 0.04
CA ARG A 61 -2.88 8.33 1.47
C ARG A 61 -3.13 7.09 2.33
N TYR A 62 -3.88 6.14 1.80
CA TYR A 62 -4.49 5.06 2.56
C TYR A 62 -3.88 3.70 2.28
N LYS A 63 -3.11 3.50 1.21
CA LYS A 63 -2.40 2.24 1.02
C LYS A 63 -1.34 2.02 2.12
N GLY A 64 -1.22 0.78 2.57
CA GLY A 64 -0.19 0.31 3.51
C GLY A 64 1.16 0.04 2.86
#